data_AF-A0A6A5UCD9-F1
#
_entry.id   AF-A0A6A5UCD9-F1
#
_cell.length_a   1.000
_cell.length_b   1.000
_cell.length_c   1.000
_cell.angle_alpha   90.00
_cell.angle_beta   90.00
_cell.angle_gamma   90.00
#
_symmetry.space_group_name_H-M   'P 1'
#
loop_
_entity.id
_entity.type
_entity.pdbx_description
1 polymer ?
#
loop_
_entity_poly.entity_id
_entity_poly.type
_entity_poly.pdbx_seq_one_letter_code
_entity_poly.pdbx_strand_id
1 'polypeptide(L)'
;CTNIIKFTPDGRKYHDFNASRSEPNQRLAEVFGIDNAFTSVDKTLRTQFIRTTVSKIRAATNIQERDGTSKGDWRYLRQSAIDSCNEFLSCSSHQMNLAELVQFVTLKVSLTYLFNDATEAMKRKDCFEHIKYIGRRINELWIESKNQVSQRSRWLDEKKLHEALRAVTTVTRITEPVFAIPGSFIEETTTPDLDPLVPKQNPMNLLLPAYETMWRAVMRCVLEVVYRNDRERQQAVMSEGDGKPIETELEGILAQYLDALSNPEAMNDDVFWKQSATGITAADIVKEALRLYPPSRRIHRAFHGEFQRADIEKLHRSALLGQEDPLTFRPERWQHICPAARQ
;
A
#
# COMPACT_ATOMS: atom_id res chain seq x y z
N CYS A 1 20.15 -17.55 8.46
CA CYS A 1 19.68 -17.86 7.10
C CYS A 1 20.12 -16.86 6.02
N THR A 2 21.10 -16.01 6.31
CA THR A 2 21.82 -15.20 5.32
C THR A 2 22.59 -16.02 4.27
N ASN A 3 22.69 -17.34 4.44
CA ASN A 3 23.40 -18.25 3.53
C ASN A 3 22.52 -18.94 2.49
N ILE A 4 21.20 -18.71 2.47
CA ILE A 4 20.29 -19.37 1.51
C ILE A 4 20.34 -18.68 0.13
N ILE A 5 20.56 -17.35 0.12
CA ILE A 5 20.90 -16.59 -1.08
C ILE A 5 22.32 -16.09 -0.88
N LYS A 6 23.32 -16.91 -1.23
CA LYS A 6 24.68 -16.40 -1.42
C LYS A 6 24.67 -15.56 -2.68
N PHE A 7 24.40 -14.26 -2.53
CA PHE A 7 24.70 -13.30 -3.57
C PHE A 7 26.22 -13.13 -3.58
N THR A 8 26.92 -13.99 -4.32
CA THR A 8 28.31 -13.75 -4.71
C THR A 8 28.28 -12.68 -5.79
N PRO A 9 28.74 -11.45 -5.52
CA PRO A 9 28.92 -10.48 -6.57
C PRO A 9 30.15 -10.91 -7.37
N ASP A 10 29.93 -11.72 -8.40
CA ASP A 10 30.90 -12.02 -9.45
C ASP A 10 30.99 -10.86 -10.48
N GLY A 11 30.05 -9.90 -10.41
CA GLY A 11 29.88 -8.83 -11.38
C GLY A 11 30.36 -7.44 -10.93
N ARG A 12 30.90 -6.67 -11.89
CA ARG A 12 31.06 -5.22 -11.78
C ARG A 12 29.68 -4.57 -11.59
N LYS A 13 29.61 -3.52 -10.75
CA LYS A 13 28.38 -2.75 -10.54
C LYS A 13 27.87 -2.24 -11.90
N TYR A 14 26.63 -2.58 -12.26
CA TYR A 14 26.05 -2.10 -13.51
C TYR A 14 25.98 -0.57 -13.52
N HIS A 15 26.65 0.04 -14.50
CA HIS A 15 26.86 1.49 -14.54
C HIS A 15 25.56 2.26 -14.81
N ASP A 16 24.60 1.63 -15.50
CA ASP A 16 23.31 2.24 -15.85
C ASP A 16 22.15 1.70 -15.01
N PHE A 17 22.35 1.66 -13.69
CA PHE A 17 21.36 1.14 -12.75
C PHE A 17 20.00 1.85 -12.85
N ASN A 18 19.99 3.15 -13.16
CA ASN A 18 18.75 3.90 -13.26
C ASN A 18 18.00 3.60 -14.55
N ALA A 19 18.65 3.63 -15.72
CA ALA A 19 17.96 3.27 -16.96
C ALA A 19 17.48 1.83 -16.95
N SER A 20 18.24 0.92 -16.32
CA SER A 20 17.81 -0.47 -16.12
C SER A 20 16.43 -0.59 -15.48
N ARG A 21 16.02 0.39 -14.67
CA ARG A 21 14.73 0.41 -13.97
C ARG A 21 13.70 1.24 -14.68
N SER A 22 14.06 2.40 -15.23
CA SER A 22 13.10 3.32 -15.85
C SER A 22 12.57 2.79 -17.17
N GLU A 23 13.42 2.24 -18.04
CA GLU A 23 13.01 1.80 -19.37
C GLU A 23 11.86 0.77 -19.34
N PRO A 24 11.92 -0.31 -18.53
CA PRO A 24 10.80 -1.26 -18.48
C PRO A 24 9.53 -0.70 -17.85
N ASN A 25 9.63 0.42 -17.12
CA ASN A 25 8.51 1.07 -16.44
C ASN A 25 7.96 2.28 -17.22
N GLN A 26 8.47 2.58 -18.42
CA GLN A 26 8.07 3.77 -19.16
C GLN A 26 6.57 3.80 -19.49
N ARG A 27 5.94 2.64 -19.68
CA ARG A 27 4.48 2.56 -19.85
C ARG A 27 3.71 3.19 -18.68
N LEU A 28 4.26 3.10 -17.46
CA LEU A 28 3.61 3.68 -16.28
C LEU A 28 3.70 5.19 -16.30
N ALA A 29 4.82 5.75 -16.79
CA ALA A 29 4.94 7.19 -17.03
C ALA A 29 3.93 7.67 -18.08
N GLU A 30 3.73 6.91 -19.16
CA GLU A 30 2.77 7.25 -20.23
C GLU A 30 1.31 7.27 -19.74
N VAL A 31 0.90 6.22 -19.01
CA VAL A 31 -0.49 6.01 -18.59
C VAL A 31 -0.87 6.85 -17.38
N PHE A 32 0.06 7.07 -16.45
CA PHE A 32 -0.21 7.76 -15.19
C PHE A 32 0.47 9.12 -15.06
N GLY A 33 1.25 9.56 -16.05
CA GLY A 33 1.95 10.85 -16.03
C GLY A 33 2.96 11.00 -14.90
N ILE A 34 3.60 9.92 -14.46
CA ILE A 34 4.51 9.90 -13.31
C ILE A 34 5.99 10.07 -13.69
N ASP A 35 6.71 10.86 -12.91
CA ASP A 35 8.18 10.97 -12.91
C ASP A 35 8.70 10.72 -11.48
N ASN A 36 9.00 9.47 -11.15
CA ASN A 36 9.41 9.02 -9.82
C ASN A 36 10.64 8.10 -9.84
N ALA A 37 11.00 7.53 -8.69
CA ALA A 37 12.13 6.62 -8.53
C ALA A 37 12.08 5.33 -9.39
N PHE A 38 10.95 5.04 -10.04
CA PHE A 38 10.77 3.87 -10.90
C PHE A 38 10.76 4.20 -12.39
N THR A 39 10.42 5.44 -12.76
CA THR A 39 10.29 5.88 -14.17
C THR A 39 11.36 6.89 -14.58
N SER A 40 12.08 7.49 -13.63
CA SER A 40 13.11 8.50 -13.89
C SER A 40 14.53 7.90 -13.98
N VAL A 41 15.36 8.48 -14.85
CA VAL A 41 16.82 8.26 -14.85
C VAL A 41 17.57 9.18 -13.88
N ASP A 42 16.90 10.22 -13.37
CA ASP A 42 17.49 11.24 -12.50
C ASP A 42 17.80 10.68 -11.08
N LYS A 43 19.09 10.65 -10.75
CA LYS A 43 19.61 10.17 -9.45
C LYS A 43 19.16 11.06 -8.29
N THR A 44 19.09 12.37 -8.50
CA THR A 44 18.71 13.35 -7.48
C THR A 44 17.23 13.18 -7.17
N LEU A 45 16.39 13.11 -8.20
CA LEU A 45 14.95 12.87 -8.05
C LEU A 45 14.66 11.57 -7.31
N ARG A 46 15.34 10.47 -7.68
CA ARG A 46 15.22 9.19 -6.97
C ARG A 46 15.57 9.30 -5.48
N THR A 47 16.68 9.96 -5.18
CA THR A 47 17.17 10.12 -3.80
C THR A 47 16.18 10.96 -2.99
N GLN A 48 15.67 12.05 -3.57
CA GLN A 48 14.64 12.88 -2.96
C GLN A 48 13.35 12.09 -2.73
N PHE A 49 12.88 11.36 -3.74
CA PHE A 49 11.69 10.51 -3.63
C PHE A 49 11.78 9.54 -2.45
N ILE A 50 12.89 8.78 -2.35
CA ILE A 50 13.09 7.82 -1.25
C ILE A 50 13.08 8.54 0.11
N ARG A 51 13.80 9.67 0.23
CA ARG A 51 13.82 10.46 1.46
C ARG A 51 12.42 10.95 1.83
N THR A 52 11.66 11.47 0.87
CA THR A 52 10.30 11.96 1.07
C THR A 52 9.36 10.84 1.51
N THR A 53 9.37 9.68 0.83
CA THR A 53 8.50 8.55 1.20
C THR A 53 8.84 8.00 2.59
N VAL A 54 10.14 7.86 2.91
CA VAL A 54 10.59 7.42 4.25
C VAL A 54 10.19 8.42 5.32
N SER A 55 10.35 9.72 5.07
CA SER A 55 9.95 10.77 6.00
C SER A 55 8.44 10.76 6.27
N LYS A 56 7.62 10.54 5.23
CA LYS A 56 6.15 10.48 5.37
C LYS A 56 5.68 9.31 6.23
N ILE A 57 6.18 8.09 5.99
CA ILE A 57 5.79 6.95 6.82
C ILE A 57 6.30 7.11 8.27
N ARG A 58 7.53 7.62 8.46
CA ARG A 58 8.07 7.89 9.79
C ARG A 58 7.24 8.90 10.56
N ALA A 59 6.80 9.97 9.90
CA ALA A 59 5.92 10.96 10.52
C ALA A 59 4.58 10.32 10.93
N ALA A 60 4.01 9.47 10.06
CA ALA A 60 2.75 8.77 10.31
C ALA A 60 2.82 7.76 11.46
N THR A 61 4.00 7.19 11.71
CA THR A 61 4.24 6.21 12.75
C THR A 61 5.06 6.77 13.92
N ASN A 62 5.28 8.08 13.98
CA ASN A 62 6.12 8.76 14.98
C ASN A 62 7.49 8.09 15.23
N ILE A 63 8.15 7.56 14.20
CA ILE A 63 9.48 6.95 14.30
C ILE A 63 10.54 8.06 14.17
N GLN A 64 11.35 8.22 15.22
CA GLN A 64 12.44 9.22 15.24
C GLN A 64 13.71 8.68 14.56
N GLU A 65 14.48 9.56 13.92
CA GLU A 65 15.67 9.13 13.14
C GLU A 65 16.90 8.77 13.99
N ARG A 66 16.96 9.19 15.26
CA ARG A 66 18.25 9.36 15.96
C ARG A 66 18.67 8.22 16.90
N ASP A 67 17.78 7.35 17.34
CA ASP A 67 18.12 6.30 18.32
C ASP A 67 17.91 4.87 17.81
N GLY A 68 17.06 4.66 16.81
CA GLY A 68 16.81 3.33 16.24
C GLY A 68 16.21 2.32 17.24
N THR A 69 15.81 2.80 18.42
CA THR A 69 15.23 2.00 19.50
C THR A 69 13.72 1.98 19.43
N SER A 70 13.09 3.10 19.03
CA SER A 70 11.65 3.19 18.88
C SER A 70 11.17 2.55 17.57
N LYS A 71 10.21 1.63 17.70
CA LYS A 71 9.45 0.99 16.60
C LYS A 71 8.18 1.78 16.23
N GLY A 72 7.96 2.93 16.88
CA GLY A 72 6.96 3.95 16.54
C GLY A 72 5.59 3.79 17.19
N ASP A 73 4.80 4.86 17.13
CA ASP A 73 3.38 4.92 17.51
C ASP A 73 2.50 4.79 16.27
N TRP A 74 1.74 3.70 16.18
CA TRP A 74 0.93 3.36 15.01
C TRP A 74 -0.57 3.69 15.18
N ARG A 75 -0.95 4.34 16.28
CA ARG A 75 -2.36 4.66 16.58
C ARG A 75 -3.02 5.49 15.49
N TYR A 76 -2.27 6.40 14.87
CA TYR A 76 -2.76 7.23 13.76
C TYR A 76 -3.20 6.37 12.56
N LEU A 77 -2.33 5.48 12.07
CA LEU A 77 -2.66 4.61 10.94
C LEU A 77 -3.75 3.60 11.29
N ARG A 78 -3.73 3.06 12.51
CA ARG A 78 -4.79 2.21 13.06
C ARG A 78 -6.15 2.91 13.00
N GLN A 79 -6.23 4.11 13.58
CA GLN A 79 -7.48 4.87 13.65
C GLN A 79 -7.95 5.27 12.25
N SER A 80 -7.03 5.70 11.38
CA SER A 80 -7.33 6.03 9.99
C SER A 80 -7.94 4.83 9.24
N ALA A 81 -7.47 3.60 9.48
CA ALA A 81 -8.04 2.40 8.88
C ALA A 81 -9.44 2.08 9.43
N ILE A 82 -9.62 2.14 10.75
CA ILE A 82 -10.91 1.89 11.41
C ILE A 82 -11.96 2.90 10.95
N ASP A 83 -11.63 4.19 10.94
CA ASP A 83 -12.55 5.26 10.53
C ASP A 83 -12.94 5.10 9.05
N SER A 84 -11.99 4.76 8.19
CA SER A 84 -12.26 4.52 6.76
C SER A 84 -13.17 3.30 6.55
N CYS A 85 -12.98 2.23 7.34
CA CYS A 85 -13.89 1.08 7.32
C CYS A 85 -15.29 1.50 7.75
N ASN A 86 -15.43 2.17 8.89
CA ASN A 86 -16.73 2.57 9.44
C ASN A 86 -17.49 3.51 8.50
N GLU A 87 -16.81 4.48 7.91
CA GLU A 87 -17.38 5.36 6.89
C GLU A 87 -17.93 4.55 5.70
N PHE A 88 -17.13 3.66 5.11
CA PHE A 88 -17.59 2.84 3.99
C PHE A 88 -18.78 1.94 4.36
N LEU A 89 -18.73 1.32 5.55
CA LEU A 89 -19.82 0.50 6.08
C LEU A 89 -21.11 1.31 6.27
N SER A 90 -21.03 2.54 6.79
CA SER A 90 -22.19 3.41 7.02
C SER A 90 -22.85 3.91 5.73
N CYS A 91 -22.10 3.97 4.62
CA CYS A 91 -22.61 4.34 3.30
C CYS A 91 -23.07 3.13 2.47
N SER A 92 -22.92 1.90 2.99
CA SER A 92 -23.18 0.67 2.23
C SER A 92 -24.51 0.01 2.57
N SER A 93 -25.07 -0.70 1.59
CA SER A 93 -26.28 -1.51 1.76
C SER A 93 -26.01 -2.85 2.47
N HIS A 94 -27.04 -3.69 2.61
CA HIS A 94 -26.94 -5.03 3.22
C HIS A 94 -25.96 -5.99 2.51
N GLN A 95 -25.59 -5.71 1.25
CA GLN A 95 -24.54 -6.40 0.52
C GLN A 95 -23.44 -5.43 0.09
N MET A 96 -22.19 -5.88 0.20
CA MET A 96 -21.00 -5.07 -0.03
C MET A 96 -20.04 -5.74 -1.00
N ASN A 97 -19.47 -4.95 -1.91
CA ASN A 97 -18.35 -5.39 -2.72
C ASN A 97 -17.04 -5.26 -1.92
N LEU A 98 -16.47 -6.40 -1.50
CA LEU A 98 -15.22 -6.45 -0.74
C LEU A 98 -14.06 -5.74 -1.46
N ALA A 99 -14.00 -5.80 -2.79
CA ALA A 99 -12.95 -5.12 -3.54
C ALA A 99 -13.08 -3.60 -3.43
N GLU A 100 -14.31 -3.05 -3.49
CA GLU A 100 -14.54 -1.61 -3.29
C GLU A 100 -14.18 -1.16 -1.87
N LEU A 101 -14.57 -1.93 -0.85
CA LEU A 101 -14.21 -1.64 0.54
C LEU A 101 -12.68 -1.58 0.71
N VAL A 102 -11.98 -2.62 0.30
CA VAL A 102 -10.53 -2.70 0.49
C VAL A 102 -9.80 -1.64 -0.34
N GLN A 103 -10.26 -1.36 -1.56
CA GLN A 103 -9.72 -0.26 -2.36
C GLN A 103 -9.92 1.08 -1.67
N PHE A 104 -11.12 1.36 -1.18
CA PHE A 104 -11.43 2.61 -0.49
C PHE A 104 -10.57 2.80 0.76
N VAL A 105 -10.55 1.80 1.66
CA VAL A 105 -9.80 1.87 2.92
C VAL A 105 -8.30 2.01 2.66
N THR A 106 -7.73 1.21 1.77
CA THR A 106 -6.29 1.27 1.47
C THR A 106 -5.91 2.61 0.84
N LEU A 107 -6.74 3.13 -0.06
CA LEU A 107 -6.50 4.42 -0.71
C LEU A 107 -6.63 5.57 0.29
N LYS A 108 -7.69 5.59 1.11
CA LYS A 108 -7.94 6.64 2.09
C LYS A 108 -6.84 6.70 3.14
N VAL A 109 -6.41 5.56 3.69
CA VAL A 109 -5.25 5.49 4.60
C VAL A 109 -3.99 5.96 3.90
N SER A 110 -3.77 5.59 2.63
CA SER A 110 -2.59 6.08 1.88
C SER A 110 -2.62 7.59 1.72
N LEU A 111 -3.78 8.18 1.42
CA LEU A 111 -3.94 9.62 1.27
C LEU A 111 -3.60 10.37 2.56
N THR A 112 -4.09 9.90 3.72
CA THR A 112 -3.93 10.58 5.02
C THR A 112 -2.46 10.79 5.40
N TYR A 113 -1.61 9.77 5.20
CA TYR A 113 -0.19 9.89 5.56
C TYR A 113 0.71 10.41 4.43
N LEU A 114 0.29 10.30 3.17
CA LEU A 114 1.11 10.74 2.04
C LEU A 114 0.97 12.23 1.75
N PHE A 115 -0.16 12.86 2.07
CA PHE A 115 -0.42 14.26 1.70
C PHE A 115 -0.91 15.06 2.90
N ASN A 116 -0.19 16.14 3.22
CA ASN A 116 -0.42 16.92 4.43
C ASN A 116 -1.84 17.50 4.48
N ASP A 117 -2.36 17.93 3.34
CA ASP A 117 -3.70 18.53 3.25
C ASP A 117 -4.81 17.50 3.05
N ALA A 118 -4.52 16.21 2.85
CA ALA A 118 -5.55 15.22 2.58
C ALA A 118 -6.57 15.13 3.73
N THR A 119 -6.11 15.10 4.99
CA THR A 119 -7.02 15.01 6.15
C THR A 119 -8.04 16.16 6.15
N GLU A 120 -7.62 17.37 5.75
CA GLU A 120 -8.52 18.52 5.65
C GLU A 120 -9.38 18.46 4.38
N ALA A 121 -8.78 18.16 3.23
CA ALA A 121 -9.47 18.05 1.94
C ALA A 121 -10.62 17.02 1.98
N MET A 122 -10.42 15.94 2.75
CA MET A 122 -11.39 14.85 2.90
C MET A 122 -12.57 15.17 3.81
N LYS A 123 -12.61 16.33 4.48
CA LYS A 123 -13.81 16.79 5.22
C LYS A 123 -14.94 17.24 4.28
N ARG A 124 -14.66 17.43 2.99
CA ARG A 124 -15.64 17.84 1.99
C ARG A 124 -16.60 16.70 1.66
N LYS A 125 -17.88 17.02 1.47
CA LYS A 125 -18.98 16.04 1.34
C LYS A 125 -18.83 15.10 0.15
N ASP A 126 -18.21 15.56 -0.93
CA ASP A 126 -18.01 14.82 -2.18
C ASP A 126 -16.76 13.90 -2.15
N CYS A 127 -15.96 13.97 -1.07
CA CYS A 127 -14.69 13.27 -1.03
C CYS A 127 -14.84 11.74 -1.07
N PHE A 128 -15.89 11.19 -0.47
CA PHE A 128 -16.16 9.76 -0.50
C PHE A 128 -16.25 9.24 -1.95
N GLU A 129 -17.00 9.93 -2.79
CA GLU A 129 -17.16 9.60 -4.21
C GLU A 129 -15.89 9.82 -5.02
N HIS A 130 -15.10 10.87 -4.72
CA HIS A 130 -13.80 11.07 -5.35
C HIS A 130 -12.83 9.92 -5.04
N ILE A 131 -12.74 9.47 -3.77
CA ILE A 131 -11.87 8.35 -3.38
C ILE A 131 -12.30 7.06 -4.08
N LYS A 132 -13.61 6.75 -4.10
CA LYS A 132 -14.14 5.58 -4.83
C LYS A 132 -13.80 5.66 -6.32
N TYR A 133 -14.00 6.82 -6.93
CA TYR A 133 -13.69 7.05 -8.34
C TYR A 133 -12.19 6.87 -8.63
N ILE A 134 -11.31 7.44 -7.81
CA ILE A 134 -9.85 7.32 -7.96
C ILE A 134 -9.44 5.85 -7.89
N GLY A 135 -9.87 5.11 -6.86
CA GLY A 135 -9.51 3.70 -6.71
C GLY A 135 -9.94 2.85 -7.90
N ARG A 136 -11.17 3.03 -8.36
CA ARG A 136 -11.70 2.36 -9.55
C ARG A 136 -10.89 2.73 -10.81
N ARG A 137 -10.67 4.01 -11.07
CA ARG A 137 -10.00 4.48 -12.30
C ARG A 137 -8.53 4.11 -12.33
N ILE A 138 -7.82 4.14 -11.20
CA ILE A 138 -6.44 3.64 -11.10
C ILE A 138 -6.37 2.17 -11.51
N ASN A 139 -7.28 1.33 -11.00
CA ASN A 139 -7.34 -0.08 -11.35
C ASN A 139 -7.66 -0.31 -12.84
N GLU A 140 -8.60 0.46 -13.41
CA GLU A 140 -8.90 0.43 -14.85
C GLU A 140 -7.66 0.80 -15.70
N LEU A 141 -7.03 1.94 -15.42
CA LEU A 141 -5.80 2.38 -16.07
C LEU A 141 -4.66 1.37 -15.92
N TRP A 142 -4.56 0.71 -14.76
CA TRP A 142 -3.55 -0.33 -14.53
C TRP A 142 -3.74 -1.54 -15.44
N ILE A 143 -5.00 -1.95 -15.68
CA ILE A 143 -5.36 -3.02 -16.62
C ILE A 143 -5.09 -2.55 -18.05
N GLU A 144 -5.59 -1.38 -18.42
CA GLU A 144 -5.42 -0.75 -19.74
C GLU A 144 -3.93 -0.57 -20.10
N SER A 145 -3.06 -0.28 -19.13
CA SER A 145 -1.62 -0.11 -19.35
C SER A 145 -0.93 -1.32 -19.98
N LYS A 146 -1.55 -2.50 -19.87
CA LYS A 146 -1.03 -3.77 -20.40
C LYS A 146 -1.50 -4.03 -21.84
N ASN A 147 -2.43 -3.23 -22.36
CA ASN A 147 -2.94 -3.33 -23.72
C ASN A 147 -1.94 -2.73 -24.74
N GLN A 148 -2.28 -2.87 -26.03
CA GLN A 148 -1.55 -2.25 -27.12
C GLN A 148 -1.60 -0.71 -26.99
N VAL A 149 -0.56 -0.02 -27.47
CA VAL A 149 -0.39 1.44 -27.29
C VAL A 149 -1.60 2.22 -27.82
N SER A 150 -2.19 1.80 -28.94
CA SER A 150 -3.36 2.44 -29.55
C SER A 150 -4.65 2.35 -28.69
N GLN A 151 -4.69 1.46 -27.71
CA GLN A 151 -5.83 1.23 -26.82
C GLN A 151 -5.63 1.79 -25.42
N ARG A 152 -4.49 2.44 -25.14
CA ARG A 152 -4.19 3.02 -23.82
C ARG A 152 -4.78 4.42 -23.72
N SER A 153 -5.41 4.71 -22.59
CA SER A 153 -5.70 6.08 -22.22
C SER A 153 -4.42 6.90 -22.09
N ARG A 154 -4.49 8.15 -22.54
CA ARG A 154 -3.42 9.13 -22.34
C ARG A 154 -3.70 9.86 -21.04
N TRP A 155 -2.68 10.01 -20.21
CA TRP A 155 -2.81 10.71 -18.93
C TRP A 155 -3.45 12.10 -19.05
N LEU A 156 -3.06 12.89 -20.07
CA LEU A 156 -3.60 14.23 -20.30
C LEU A 156 -5.13 14.27 -20.48
N ASP A 157 -5.75 13.17 -20.92
CA ASP A 157 -7.18 13.06 -21.16
C ASP A 157 -7.97 12.68 -19.89
N GLU A 158 -7.30 12.26 -18.82
CA GLU A 158 -7.90 11.81 -17.55
C GLU A 158 -8.35 12.98 -16.65
N LYS A 159 -9.03 13.98 -17.23
CA LYS A 159 -9.43 15.24 -16.56
C LYS A 159 -10.19 15.02 -15.25
N LYS A 160 -11.17 14.11 -15.26
CA LYS A 160 -11.96 13.79 -14.06
C LYS A 160 -11.10 13.15 -12.96
N LEU A 161 -10.08 12.36 -13.32
CA LEU A 161 -9.14 11.81 -12.35
C LEU A 161 -8.23 12.91 -11.80
N HIS A 162 -7.77 13.86 -12.62
CA HIS A 162 -7.01 15.01 -12.14
C HIS A 162 -7.80 15.85 -11.14
N GLU A 163 -9.07 16.15 -11.45
CA GLU A 163 -9.98 16.87 -10.55
C GLU A 163 -10.18 16.12 -9.23
N ALA A 164 -10.46 14.81 -9.29
CA ALA A 164 -10.60 13.99 -8.09
C ALA A 164 -9.30 13.94 -7.27
N LEU A 165 -8.13 13.82 -7.90
CA LEU A 165 -6.84 13.84 -7.20
C LEU A 165 -6.61 15.16 -6.48
N ARG A 166 -6.83 16.30 -7.13
CA ARG A 166 -6.74 17.61 -6.47
C ARG A 166 -7.72 17.70 -5.31
N ALA A 167 -8.93 17.21 -5.52
CA ALA A 167 -9.97 17.21 -4.51
C ALA A 167 -9.59 16.44 -3.22
N VAL A 168 -8.80 15.38 -3.32
CA VAL A 168 -8.45 14.58 -2.12
C VAL A 168 -7.05 14.87 -1.58
N THR A 169 -6.24 15.67 -2.27
CA THR A 169 -4.83 15.92 -1.89
C THR A 169 -4.50 17.38 -1.61
N THR A 170 -5.37 18.33 -1.98
CA THR A 170 -5.10 19.76 -1.85
C THR A 170 -6.26 20.50 -1.18
N VAL A 171 -5.93 21.59 -0.48
CA VAL A 171 -6.91 22.54 0.06
C VAL A 171 -6.54 23.93 -0.46
N THR A 172 -7.50 24.61 -1.07
CA THR A 172 -7.35 26.04 -1.42
C THR A 172 -7.43 26.85 -0.13
N ARG A 173 -6.29 27.38 0.32
CA ARG A 173 -6.26 28.33 1.43
C ARG A 173 -6.33 29.73 0.84
N ILE A 174 -7.48 30.39 0.99
CA ILE A 174 -7.56 31.82 0.73
C ILE A 174 -6.87 32.50 1.91
N THR A 175 -5.64 32.96 1.72
CA THR A 175 -5.02 33.88 2.67
C THR A 175 -5.71 35.23 2.52
N GLU A 176 -6.56 35.61 3.48
CA GLU A 176 -6.99 37.00 3.56
C GLU A 176 -5.76 37.87 3.82
N PRO A 177 -5.54 38.94 3.02
CA PRO A 177 -4.40 39.82 3.24
C PRO A 177 -4.61 40.53 4.58
N VAL A 178 -3.65 40.35 5.50
CA VAL A 178 -3.66 40.98 6.84
C VAL A 178 -3.65 42.52 6.76
N PHE A 179 -3.41 43.12 5.60
CA PHE A 179 -3.64 44.55 5.34
C PHE A 179 -4.05 44.76 3.87
N ALA A 180 -5.36 44.85 3.60
CA ALA A 180 -5.88 45.15 2.27
C ALA A 180 -5.57 46.62 1.89
N ILE A 181 -4.55 46.84 1.06
CA ILE A 181 -4.39 48.08 0.30
C ILE A 181 -5.28 47.96 -0.95
N PRO A 182 -6.12 48.96 -1.27
CA PRO A 182 -6.91 48.96 -2.50
C PRO A 182 -6.00 48.80 -3.73
N GLY A 183 -6.15 47.69 -4.46
CA GLY A 183 -5.36 47.38 -5.66
C GLY A 183 -4.33 46.25 -5.53
N SER A 184 -4.17 45.60 -4.36
CA SER A 184 -3.30 44.41 -4.27
C SER A 184 -4.00 43.15 -4.77
N PHE A 185 -3.33 42.39 -5.63
CA PHE A 185 -3.75 41.06 -6.07
C PHE A 185 -3.78 40.09 -4.87
N ILE A 186 -4.86 39.31 -4.75
CA ILE A 186 -4.92 38.17 -3.84
C ILE A 186 -3.99 37.10 -4.42
N GLU A 187 -2.88 36.83 -3.76
CA GLU A 187 -1.99 35.73 -4.14
C GLU A 187 -2.51 34.46 -3.45
N GLU A 188 -3.21 33.60 -4.21
CA GLU A 188 -3.63 32.29 -3.74
C GLU A 188 -2.39 31.43 -3.48
N THR A 189 -1.98 31.32 -2.22
CA THR A 189 -0.86 30.46 -1.84
C THR A 189 -1.37 29.04 -1.60
N THR A 190 -1.45 28.25 -2.68
CA THR A 190 -1.61 26.79 -2.56
C THR A 190 -0.35 26.17 -1.96
N THR A 191 -0.53 25.32 -0.94
CA THR A 191 0.50 24.40 -0.42
C THR A 191 1.08 23.52 -1.54
N PRO A 192 2.34 23.06 -1.43
CA PRO A 192 3.29 23.01 -2.53
C PRO A 192 2.84 22.13 -3.70
N ASP A 193 2.97 22.66 -4.93
CA ASP A 193 3.38 21.92 -6.12
C ASP A 193 2.75 20.52 -6.31
N LEU A 194 1.44 20.36 -6.07
CA LEU A 194 0.71 19.14 -6.43
C LEU A 194 -0.18 19.41 -7.64
N ASP A 195 0.35 19.03 -8.79
CA ASP A 195 -0.34 19.11 -10.07
C ASP A 195 -0.27 17.77 -10.79
N PRO A 196 -1.41 17.09 -11.01
CA PRO A 196 -1.46 15.86 -11.80
C PRO A 196 -0.84 16.00 -13.21
N LEU A 197 -0.88 17.19 -13.82
CA LEU A 197 -0.35 17.46 -15.16
C LEU A 197 1.17 17.72 -15.17
N VAL A 198 1.78 18.01 -14.02
CA VAL A 198 3.23 18.20 -13.92
C VAL A 198 3.86 16.91 -13.40
N PRO A 199 4.64 16.16 -14.21
CA PRO A 199 5.04 14.79 -13.87
C PRO A 199 5.73 14.59 -12.52
N LYS A 200 6.55 15.56 -12.09
CA LYS A 200 7.27 15.52 -10.81
C LYS A 200 6.40 15.86 -9.59
N GLN A 201 5.30 16.56 -9.84
CA GLN A 201 4.34 17.05 -8.86
C GLN A 201 3.10 16.16 -8.77
N ASN A 202 2.95 15.22 -9.70
CA ASN A 202 1.80 14.35 -9.81
C ASN A 202 1.62 13.49 -8.53
N PRO A 203 0.46 13.56 -7.84
CA PRO A 203 0.16 12.73 -6.67
C PRO A 203 0.31 11.21 -6.91
N MET A 204 0.13 10.76 -8.15
CA MET A 204 0.31 9.36 -8.55
C MET A 204 1.73 8.83 -8.33
N ASN A 205 2.73 9.71 -8.24
CA ASN A 205 4.10 9.32 -7.91
C ASN A 205 4.17 8.56 -6.58
N LEU A 206 3.36 8.96 -5.59
CA LEU A 206 3.30 8.35 -4.27
C LEU A 206 2.16 7.34 -4.16
N LEU A 207 1.00 7.62 -4.76
CA LEU A 207 -0.18 6.76 -4.63
C LEU A 207 0.00 5.39 -5.28
N LEU A 208 0.56 5.31 -6.50
CA LEU A 208 0.72 4.01 -7.18
C LEU A 208 1.50 2.98 -6.37
N PRO A 209 2.72 3.27 -5.86
CA PRO A 209 3.48 2.30 -5.08
C PRO A 209 2.90 2.03 -3.68
N ALA A 210 2.16 2.98 -3.10
CA ALA A 210 1.58 2.82 -1.76
C ALA A 210 0.25 2.06 -1.78
N TYR A 211 -0.61 2.35 -2.76
CA TYR A 211 -1.99 1.87 -2.82
C TYR A 211 -2.17 0.72 -3.82
N GLU A 212 -1.88 0.92 -5.11
CA GLU A 212 -2.32 0.00 -6.19
C GLU A 212 -1.75 -1.41 -6.03
N THR A 213 -0.51 -1.51 -5.56
CA THR A 213 0.12 -2.80 -5.30
C THR A 213 -0.35 -3.45 -4.00
N MET A 214 -0.76 -2.66 -3.01
CA MET A 214 -1.08 -3.14 -1.65
C MET A 214 -2.52 -3.61 -1.48
N TRP A 215 -3.51 -2.91 -2.05
CA TRP A 215 -4.92 -3.24 -1.79
C TRP A 215 -5.27 -4.67 -2.23
N ARG A 216 -4.62 -5.18 -3.27
CA ARG A 216 -4.80 -6.56 -3.75
C ARG A 216 -4.29 -7.60 -2.73
N ALA A 217 -3.15 -7.34 -2.10
CA ALA A 217 -2.60 -8.21 -1.07
C ALA A 217 -3.47 -8.19 0.19
N VAL A 218 -3.94 -7.01 0.61
CA VAL A 218 -4.88 -6.85 1.73
C VAL A 218 -6.18 -7.61 1.45
N MET A 219 -6.79 -7.42 0.29
CA MET A 219 -8.04 -8.09 -0.09
C MET A 219 -7.88 -9.61 -0.08
N ARG A 220 -6.78 -10.13 -0.62
CA ARG A 220 -6.50 -11.57 -0.61
C ARG A 220 -6.28 -12.08 0.81
N CYS A 221 -5.58 -11.34 1.66
CA CYS A 221 -5.42 -11.70 3.07
C CYS A 221 -6.77 -11.81 3.78
N VAL A 222 -7.68 -10.85 3.58
CA VAL A 222 -9.05 -10.91 4.13
C VAL A 222 -9.79 -12.15 3.65
N LEU A 223 -9.69 -12.48 2.35
CA LEU A 223 -10.30 -13.70 1.82
C LEU A 223 -9.75 -14.97 2.48
N GLU A 224 -8.44 -15.02 2.72
CA GLU A 224 -7.80 -16.19 3.35
C GLU A 224 -8.15 -16.33 4.83
N VAL A 225 -8.18 -15.23 5.57
CA VAL A 225 -8.44 -15.24 7.01
C VAL A 225 -9.92 -15.47 7.30
N VAL A 226 -10.80 -14.79 6.55
CA VAL A 226 -12.24 -14.79 6.84
C VAL A 226 -12.99 -15.92 6.13
N TYR A 227 -12.68 -16.19 4.86
CA TYR A 227 -13.55 -17.02 4.02
C TYR A 227 -12.97 -18.40 3.66
N ARG A 228 -11.66 -18.64 3.82
CA ARG A 228 -11.02 -19.90 3.40
C ARG A 228 -11.61 -21.13 4.11
N ASN A 229 -11.95 -20.98 5.39
CA ASN A 229 -12.50 -22.05 6.22
C ASN A 229 -14.03 -21.96 6.39
N ASP A 230 -14.73 -21.21 5.52
CA ASP A 230 -16.19 -21.02 5.64
C ASP A 230 -16.98 -22.32 5.66
N ARG A 231 -16.50 -23.37 4.97
CA ARG A 231 -17.16 -24.70 5.01
C ARG A 231 -17.03 -25.39 6.37
N GLU A 232 -15.88 -25.28 7.03
CA GLU A 232 -15.66 -25.80 8.39
C GLU A 232 -16.43 -24.96 9.42
N ARG A 233 -16.44 -23.63 9.25
CA ARG A 233 -17.27 -22.72 10.07
C ARG A 233 -18.76 -23.01 9.95
N GLN A 234 -19.26 -23.21 8.72
CA GLN A 234 -20.67 -23.56 8.48
C GLN A 234 -21.06 -24.89 9.12
N GLN A 235 -20.16 -25.88 9.15
CA GLN A 235 -20.39 -27.15 9.85
C GLN A 235 -20.36 -27.01 11.37
N ALA A 236 -19.46 -26.20 11.93
CA ALA A 236 -19.35 -25.98 13.37
C ALA A 236 -20.51 -25.13 13.95
N VAL A 237 -21.01 -24.14 13.20
CA VAL A 237 -22.19 -23.33 13.58
C VAL A 237 -23.48 -24.18 13.68
N MET A 238 -23.57 -25.31 13.00
CA MET A 238 -24.70 -26.24 13.14
C MET A 238 -24.67 -27.07 14.44
N SER A 239 -23.59 -26.97 15.25
CA SER A 239 -23.39 -27.78 16.47
C SER A 239 -23.47 -27.01 17.79
N GLU A 240 -23.41 -25.67 17.79
CA GLU A 240 -23.54 -24.84 19.01
C GLU A 240 -24.66 -23.81 18.88
N GLY A 241 -25.63 -23.87 19.79
CA GLY A 241 -26.96 -23.25 19.69
C GLY A 241 -27.08 -21.73 19.85
N ASP A 242 -25.99 -20.98 19.79
CA ASP A 242 -26.00 -19.52 20.05
C ASP A 242 -25.83 -18.63 18.80
N GLY A 243 -25.73 -19.22 17.61
CA GLY A 243 -25.80 -18.49 16.33
C GLY A 243 -24.70 -17.45 16.10
N LYS A 244 -23.67 -17.37 16.96
CA LYS A 244 -22.49 -16.54 16.74
C LYS A 244 -21.50 -17.28 15.84
N PRO A 245 -20.99 -16.64 14.77
CA PRO A 245 -19.90 -17.22 14.00
C PRO A 245 -18.71 -17.52 14.92
N ILE A 246 -18.16 -18.72 14.85
CA ILE A 246 -16.91 -19.07 15.52
C ILE A 246 -15.81 -18.23 14.86
N GLU A 247 -15.25 -17.28 15.62
CA GLU A 247 -14.06 -16.53 15.20
C GLU A 247 -12.92 -17.52 14.99
N THR A 248 -12.30 -17.50 13.81
CA THR A 248 -11.13 -18.36 13.60
C THR A 248 -9.95 -17.86 14.38
N GLU A 249 -9.02 -18.75 14.71
CA GLU A 249 -7.77 -18.38 15.36
C GLU A 249 -7.05 -17.23 14.64
N LEU A 250 -7.01 -17.23 13.30
CA LEU A 250 -6.35 -16.19 12.52
C LEU A 250 -7.03 -14.82 12.65
N GLU A 251 -8.38 -14.80 12.71
CA GLU A 251 -9.13 -13.57 12.99
C GLU A 251 -8.81 -13.05 14.38
N GLY A 252 -8.84 -13.93 15.39
CA GLY A 252 -8.54 -13.58 16.78
C GLY A 252 -7.13 -13.01 16.94
N ILE A 253 -6.14 -13.55 16.22
CA ILE A 253 -4.76 -13.02 16.21
C ILE A 253 -4.73 -11.59 15.66
N LEU A 254 -5.39 -11.33 14.53
CA LEU A 254 -5.42 -9.99 13.92
C LEU A 254 -6.24 -9.01 14.76
N ALA A 255 -7.34 -9.44 15.38
CA ALA A 255 -8.17 -8.63 16.26
C ALA A 255 -7.38 -8.22 17.52
N GLN A 256 -6.66 -9.15 18.15
CA GLN A 256 -5.79 -8.85 19.30
C GLN A 256 -4.65 -7.91 18.92
N TYR A 257 -4.02 -8.10 17.75
CA TYR A 257 -3.01 -7.18 17.25
C TYR A 257 -3.58 -5.77 17.04
N LEU A 258 -4.75 -5.68 16.40
CA LEU A 258 -5.44 -4.40 16.18
C LEU A 258 -5.79 -3.71 17.51
N ASP A 259 -6.25 -4.45 18.52
CA ASP A 259 -6.54 -3.92 19.84
C ASP A 259 -5.27 -3.41 20.54
N ALA A 260 -4.19 -4.21 20.52
CA ALA A 260 -2.91 -3.85 21.10
C ALA A 260 -2.33 -2.55 20.52
N LEU A 261 -2.52 -2.30 19.22
CA LEU A 261 -2.10 -1.05 18.56
C LEU A 261 -2.82 0.22 19.07
N SER A 262 -3.79 0.10 19.98
CA SER A 262 -4.35 1.26 20.70
C SER A 262 -3.36 1.88 21.70
N ASN A 263 -2.33 1.13 22.11
CA ASN A 263 -1.24 1.59 22.96
C ASN A 263 -0.11 2.22 22.10
N PRO A 264 0.36 3.45 22.38
CA PRO A 264 1.48 4.06 21.65
C PRO A 264 2.78 3.25 21.69
N GLU A 265 3.01 2.47 22.74
CA GLU A 265 4.23 1.66 22.92
C GLU A 265 4.12 0.25 22.35
N ALA A 266 2.98 -0.12 21.76
CA ALA A 266 2.68 -1.49 21.36
C ALA A 266 3.75 -2.09 20.42
N MET A 267 4.28 -1.30 19.50
CA MET A 267 5.33 -1.79 18.60
C MET A 267 6.68 -1.96 19.30
N ASN A 268 6.97 -1.18 20.34
CA ASN A 268 8.15 -1.37 21.19
C ASN A 268 8.06 -2.68 21.99
N ASP A 269 6.84 -3.09 22.34
CA ASP A 269 6.52 -4.39 22.96
C ASP A 269 6.42 -5.55 21.97
N ASP A 270 6.82 -5.36 20.72
CA ASP A 270 6.84 -6.38 19.67
C ASP A 270 5.48 -7.06 19.41
N VAL A 271 4.36 -6.34 19.58
CA VAL A 271 3.02 -6.92 19.44
C VAL A 271 2.74 -7.55 18.06
N PHE A 272 3.43 -7.10 17.01
CA PHE A 272 3.34 -7.70 15.66
C PHE A 272 3.89 -9.13 15.61
N TRP A 273 4.83 -9.45 16.50
CA TRP A 273 5.51 -10.74 16.64
C TRP A 273 5.03 -11.53 17.87
N LYS A 274 4.02 -11.02 18.59
CA LYS A 274 3.47 -11.70 19.77
C LYS A 274 2.83 -13.03 19.37
N GLN A 275 3.26 -14.10 20.04
CA GLN A 275 2.81 -15.46 19.78
C GLN A 275 1.41 -15.70 20.34
N SER A 276 0.56 -16.34 19.53
CA SER A 276 -0.69 -16.96 19.96
C SER A 276 -0.44 -18.32 20.65
N ALA A 277 -1.52 -18.99 21.06
CA ALA A 277 -1.44 -20.32 21.68
C ALA A 277 -0.79 -21.38 20.77
N THR A 278 -0.98 -21.29 19.44
CA THR A 278 -0.31 -22.17 18.46
C THR A 278 1.05 -21.64 18.00
N GLY A 279 1.49 -20.52 18.57
CA GLY A 279 2.73 -19.86 18.20
C GLY A 279 2.67 -19.06 16.90
N ILE A 280 1.51 -18.95 16.23
CA ILE A 280 1.33 -18.09 15.04
C ILE A 280 1.27 -16.62 15.49
N THR A 281 1.85 -15.70 14.71
CA THR A 281 1.85 -14.25 14.98
C THR A 281 1.11 -13.49 13.88
N ALA A 282 0.72 -12.23 14.14
CA ALA A 282 0.16 -11.35 13.10
C ALA A 282 1.13 -11.16 11.93
N ALA A 283 2.44 -11.09 12.22
CA ALA A 283 3.46 -11.02 11.20
C ALA A 283 3.55 -12.27 10.32
N ASP A 284 3.34 -13.46 10.88
CA ASP A 284 3.33 -14.71 10.11
C ASP A 284 2.16 -14.73 9.11
N ILE A 285 0.99 -14.23 9.51
CA ILE A 285 -0.19 -14.07 8.63
C ILE A 285 0.13 -13.10 7.48
N VAL A 286 0.70 -11.93 7.79
CA VAL A 286 1.06 -10.92 6.79
C VAL A 286 2.15 -11.44 5.85
N LYS A 287 3.19 -12.12 6.37
CA LYS A 287 4.25 -12.73 5.55
C LYS A 287 3.68 -13.78 4.60
N GLU A 288 2.77 -14.62 5.07
CA GLU A 288 2.16 -15.65 4.23
C GLU A 288 1.28 -15.04 3.14
N ALA A 289 0.54 -13.97 3.44
CA ALA A 289 -0.21 -13.22 2.44
C ALA A 289 0.71 -12.63 1.36
N LEU A 290 1.84 -12.02 1.75
CA LEU A 290 2.80 -11.44 0.80
C LEU A 290 3.59 -12.51 0.02
N ARG A 291 3.78 -13.70 0.59
CA ARG A 291 4.37 -14.85 -0.12
C ARG A 291 3.43 -15.33 -1.23
N LEU A 292 2.17 -15.59 -0.89
CA LEU A 292 1.20 -16.17 -1.81
C LEU A 292 0.68 -15.15 -2.83
N TYR A 293 0.54 -13.90 -2.40
CA TYR A 293 -0.01 -12.77 -3.16
C TYR A 293 0.93 -11.56 -3.18
N PRO A 294 2.13 -11.68 -3.77
CA PRO A 294 3.10 -10.59 -3.75
C PRO A 294 2.55 -9.34 -4.48
N PRO A 295 2.60 -8.14 -3.84
CA PRO A 295 2.20 -6.87 -4.44
C PRO A 295 2.85 -6.61 -5.81
N SER A 296 4.10 -7.03 -5.95
CA SER A 296 4.83 -7.04 -7.22
C SER A 296 5.23 -8.47 -7.59
N ARG A 297 4.58 -9.02 -8.60
CA ARG A 297 4.84 -10.39 -9.07
C ARG A 297 6.15 -10.51 -9.84
N ARG A 298 6.58 -9.42 -10.48
CA ARG A 298 7.75 -9.40 -11.36
C ARG A 298 8.52 -8.10 -11.23
N ILE A 299 9.84 -8.21 -11.21
CA ILE A 299 10.75 -7.07 -11.25
C ILE A 299 11.46 -7.09 -12.59
N HIS A 300 11.22 -6.06 -13.41
CA HIS A 300 11.80 -5.93 -14.74
C HIS A 300 13.08 -5.07 -14.70
N ARG A 301 14.10 -5.46 -15.47
CA ARG A 301 15.33 -4.70 -15.66
C ARG A 301 15.79 -4.74 -17.11
N ALA A 302 16.30 -3.63 -17.64
CA ALA A 302 17.05 -3.62 -18.89
C ALA A 302 18.54 -3.78 -18.60
N PHE A 303 19.20 -4.77 -19.20
CA PHE A 303 20.62 -5.05 -19.03
C PHE A 303 21.26 -5.26 -20.40
N HIS A 304 22.21 -4.40 -20.79
CA HIS A 304 22.85 -4.43 -22.10
C HIS A 304 21.86 -4.52 -23.28
N GLY A 305 20.74 -3.78 -23.21
CA GLY A 305 19.69 -3.77 -24.23
C GLY A 305 18.71 -4.94 -24.16
N GLU A 306 18.89 -5.89 -23.24
CA GLU A 306 17.97 -7.00 -23.02
C GLU A 306 17.04 -6.77 -21.82
N PHE A 307 15.75 -7.03 -22.01
CA PHE A 307 14.77 -6.99 -20.92
C PHE A 307 14.79 -8.30 -20.12
N GLN A 308 15.35 -8.23 -18.93
CA GLN A 308 15.35 -9.29 -17.93
C GLN A 308 14.18 -9.14 -16.95
N ARG A 309 13.69 -10.26 -16.41
CA ARG A 309 12.63 -10.25 -15.38
C ARG A 309 12.93 -11.27 -14.28
N ALA A 310 12.85 -10.82 -13.03
CA ALA A 310 12.78 -11.72 -11.88
C ALA A 310 11.31 -12.02 -11.57
N ASP A 311 10.91 -13.30 -11.58
CA ASP A 311 9.55 -13.73 -11.25
C ASP A 311 9.45 -14.04 -9.75
N ILE A 312 9.00 -13.05 -8.99
CA ILE A 312 8.89 -13.08 -7.52
C ILE A 312 7.81 -14.08 -7.09
N GLU A 313 6.68 -14.11 -7.80
CA GLU A 313 5.59 -15.05 -7.53
C GLU A 313 6.06 -16.50 -7.70
N LYS A 314 6.79 -16.80 -8.79
CA LYS A 314 7.38 -18.12 -8.99
C LYS A 314 8.40 -18.47 -7.90
N LEU A 315 9.25 -17.51 -7.51
CA LEU A 315 10.23 -17.71 -6.44
C LEU A 315 9.56 -18.05 -5.11
N HIS A 316 8.52 -17.30 -4.73
CA HIS A 316 7.77 -17.51 -3.48
C HIS A 316 6.97 -18.83 -3.45
N ARG A 317 6.73 -19.44 -4.62
CA ARG A 317 6.10 -20.76 -4.80
C ARG A 317 7.12 -21.90 -4.99
N SER A 318 8.42 -21.61 -4.90
CA SER A 318 9.44 -22.65 -4.95
C SER A 318 9.38 -23.55 -3.71
N ALA A 319 9.88 -24.79 -3.81
CA ALA A 319 9.94 -25.71 -2.67
C ALA A 319 10.71 -25.13 -1.47
N LEU A 320 11.65 -24.20 -1.71
CA LEU A 320 12.39 -23.53 -0.64
C LEU A 320 11.50 -22.72 0.30
N LEU A 321 10.48 -22.04 -0.24
CA LEU A 321 9.59 -21.13 0.51
C LEU A 321 8.18 -21.69 0.68
N GLY A 322 7.73 -22.52 -0.24
CA GLY A 322 6.39 -23.12 -0.25
C GLY A 322 6.36 -24.59 0.16
N GLN A 323 7.52 -25.21 0.43
CA GLN A 323 7.64 -26.61 0.84
C GLN A 323 6.83 -27.55 -0.07
N GLU A 324 5.98 -28.42 0.48
CA GLU A 324 5.18 -29.40 -0.26
C GLU A 324 3.86 -28.84 -0.81
N ASP A 325 3.39 -27.70 -0.28
CA ASP A 325 2.08 -27.11 -0.57
C ASP A 325 2.18 -25.59 -0.89
N PRO A 326 2.93 -25.21 -1.95
CA PRO A 326 3.32 -23.82 -2.21
C PRO A 326 2.15 -22.86 -2.53
N LEU A 327 0.98 -23.40 -2.84
CA LEU A 327 -0.24 -22.64 -3.17
C LEU A 327 -1.22 -22.53 -1.99
N THR A 328 -0.89 -23.13 -0.85
CA THR A 328 -1.73 -23.14 0.35
C THR A 328 -1.30 -22.00 1.28
N PHE A 329 -2.27 -21.22 1.76
CA PHE A 329 -2.05 -20.18 2.78
C PHE A 329 -1.91 -20.86 4.14
N ARG A 330 -0.69 -20.88 4.67
CA ARG A 330 -0.34 -21.52 5.95
C ARG A 330 0.60 -20.64 6.76
N PRO A 331 0.09 -19.72 7.60
CA PRO A 331 0.93 -18.85 8.43
C PRO A 331 1.91 -19.62 9.33
N GLU A 332 1.53 -20.81 9.82
CA GLU A 332 2.38 -21.67 10.65
C GLU A 332 3.66 -22.13 9.93
N ARG A 333 3.70 -22.08 8.59
CA ARG A 333 4.90 -22.41 7.79
C ARG A 333 6.13 -21.60 8.25
N TRP A 334 5.92 -20.35 8.64
CA TRP A 334 6.99 -19.45 9.08
C TRP A 334 7.63 -19.86 10.41
N GLN A 335 7.00 -20.78 11.16
CA GLN A 335 7.60 -21.37 12.35
C GLN A 335 8.74 -22.36 12.01
N HIS A 336 8.64 -23.00 10.85
CA HIS A 336 9.58 -24.03 10.40
C HIS A 336 10.65 -23.49 9.45
N ILE A 337 10.38 -22.37 8.78
CA ILE A 337 11.36 -21.69 7.93
C ILE A 337 12.33 -20.92 8.83
N CYS A 338 13.55 -21.45 8.98
CA CYS A 338 14.64 -20.78 9.69
C CYS A 338 14.34 -20.38 11.15
N PRO A 339 14.09 -21.35 12.06
CA PRO A 339 13.70 -21.08 13.47
C PRO A 339 14.67 -20.13 14.22
N ALA A 340 15.97 -20.18 13.88
CA ALA A 340 17.02 -19.37 14.49
C ALA A 340 17.02 -17.88 14.09
N ALA A 341 16.19 -17.45 13.11
CA ALA A 341 16.13 -16.08 12.62
C ALA A 341 14.81 -15.35 13.00
N ARG A 342 14.07 -15.90 13.98
CA ARG A 342 12.77 -15.39 14.42
C ARG A 342 12.85 -14.19 15.37
N GLN A 343 14.04 -13.85 15.87
CA GLN A 343 14.28 -12.73 16.79
C GLN A 343 14.76 -11.48 16.06
#